data_AF-A0A1Q8FUM3-F1
#
_entry.id   AF-A0A1Q8FUM3-F1
#
_cell.length_a   1.000
_cell.length_b   1.000
_cell.length_c   1.000
_cell.angle_alpha   90.00
_cell.angle_beta   90.00
_cell.angle_gamma   90.00
#
_symmetry.space_group_name_H-M   'P 1'
#
loop_
_entity.id
_entity.type
_entity.pdbx_description
1 polymer ?
#
loop_
_entity_poly.entity_id
_entity_poly.type
_entity_poly.pdbx_seq_one_letter_code
_entity_poly.pdbx_strand_id
1 'polypeptide(L)'
;MEFAILSPLAILILFGIIAYGLVFSTHLSLQHLIAETGRATIPGLASQERQQLARSHFDAKLDAYPLLNPADAELRINDDGQFTEVLITYSVESHPAYVFEGLLPLPASPYIYRQVIRNGGS
;
A
#
# COMPACT_ATOMS: atom_id res chain seq x y z
N MET A 1 16.85 32.36 26.64
CA MET A 1 16.88 32.43 25.15
C MET A 1 16.85 31.02 24.53
N GLU A 2 17.10 29.96 25.29
CA GLU A 2 17.08 28.56 24.79
C GLU A 2 15.69 28.06 24.35
N PHE A 3 14.60 28.50 25.01
CA PHE A 3 13.23 28.07 24.68
C PHE A 3 12.71 28.54 23.30
N ALA A 4 13.28 29.61 22.76
CA ALA A 4 12.88 30.16 21.47
C ALA A 4 13.22 29.23 20.30
N ILE A 5 14.25 28.38 20.45
CA ILE A 5 14.67 27.41 19.43
C ILE A 5 14.05 26.03 19.71
N LEU A 6 13.88 25.66 20.99
CA LEU A 6 13.26 24.40 21.38
C LEU A 6 11.81 24.28 20.88
N SER A 7 11.05 25.36 20.94
CA SER A 7 9.63 25.36 20.54
C SER A 7 9.41 25.04 19.05
N PRO A 8 10.04 25.75 18.08
CA PRO A 8 9.89 25.41 16.67
C PRO A 8 10.47 24.04 16.32
N LEU A 9 11.55 23.60 16.98
CA LEU A 9 12.09 22.25 16.77
C LEU A 9 11.12 21.17 17.26
N ALA A 10 10.50 21.34 18.42
CA ALA A 10 9.51 20.41 18.93
C ALA A 10 8.29 20.29 18.01
N ILE A 11 7.84 21.42 17.43
CA ILE A 11 6.76 21.43 16.44
C ILE A 11 7.17 20.68 15.16
N LEU A 12 8.39 20.89 14.67
CA LEU A 12 8.91 20.15 13.51
C LEU A 12 8.97 18.64 13.75
N ILE A 13 9.44 18.23 14.93
CA ILE A 13 9.47 16.82 15.32
C ILE A 13 8.05 16.25 15.41
N LEU A 14 7.10 16.99 15.98
CA LEU A 14 5.71 16.56 16.06
C LEU A 14 5.11 16.33 14.67
N PHE A 15 5.29 17.26 13.73
CA PHE A 15 4.84 17.08 12.36
C PHE A 15 5.56 15.91 11.67
N GLY A 16 6.86 15.74 11.93
CA GLY A 16 7.61 14.56 11.49
C GLY A 16 6.96 13.26 11.94
N ILE A 17 6.66 13.13 13.23
CA ILE A 17 6.03 11.94 13.81
C ILE A 17 4.66 11.69 13.16
N ILE A 18 3.84 12.72 12.98
CA ILE A 18 2.51 12.59 12.36
C ILE A 18 2.65 12.14 10.90
N ALA A 19 3.47 12.82 10.10
CA ALA A 19 3.64 12.51 8.69
C ALA A 19 4.18 11.10 8.47
N TYR A 20 5.23 10.71 9.19
CA TYR A 20 5.77 9.35 9.11
C TYR A 20 4.85 8.30 9.72
N GLY A 21 4.05 8.64 10.73
CA GLY A 21 3.03 7.75 11.28
C GLY A 21 1.97 7.39 10.24
N LEU A 22 1.50 8.38 9.47
CA LEU A 22 0.57 8.18 8.36
C LEU A 22 1.20 7.34 7.24
N VAL A 23 2.41 7.70 6.79
CA VAL A 23 3.14 6.94 5.75
C VAL A 23 3.36 5.49 6.18
N PHE A 24 3.78 5.27 7.42
CA PHE A 24 4.01 3.93 7.97
C PHE A 24 2.73 3.11 8.02
N SER A 25 1.62 3.69 8.47
CA SER A 25 0.34 3.00 8.52
C SER A 25 -0.18 2.65 7.12
N THR A 26 0.03 3.52 6.12
CA THR A 26 -0.24 3.22 4.71
C THR A 26 0.59 2.06 4.19
N HIS A 27 1.88 1.99 4.55
CA HIS A 27 2.74 0.86 4.17
C HIS A 27 2.23 -0.46 4.76
N LEU A 28 1.89 -0.49 6.05
CA LEU A 28 1.34 -1.69 6.68
C LEU A 28 0.02 -2.12 6.03
N SER A 29 -0.84 -1.16 5.71
CA SER A 29 -2.12 -1.40 5.04
C SER A 29 -1.91 -2.03 3.66
N LEU A 30 -1.01 -1.48 2.85
CA LEU A 30 -0.69 -2.02 1.52
C LEU A 30 -0.02 -3.40 1.60
N GLN A 31 0.86 -3.63 2.57
CA GLN A 31 1.47 -4.94 2.82
C GLN A 31 0.41 -5.99 3.18
N HIS A 32 -0.54 -5.62 4.04
CA HIS A 32 -1.61 -6.53 4.44
C HIS A 32 -2.55 -6.79 3.26
N LEU A 33 -3.01 -5.74 2.59
CA LEU A 33 -3.91 -5.85 1.43
C LEU A 33 -3.29 -6.73 0.34
N ILE A 34 -2.00 -6.56 0.02
CA ILE A 34 -1.39 -7.40 -1.01
C ILE A 34 -1.29 -8.85 -0.55
N ALA A 35 -0.88 -9.10 0.70
CA ALA A 35 -0.74 -10.44 1.25
C ALA A 35 -2.05 -11.22 1.20
N GLU A 36 -3.16 -10.56 1.56
CA GLU A 36 -4.48 -11.17 1.54
C GLU A 36 -5.00 -11.35 0.10
N THR A 37 -4.77 -10.38 -0.78
CA THR A 37 -5.16 -10.44 -2.20
C THR A 37 -4.44 -11.58 -2.91
N GLY A 38 -3.14 -11.76 -2.64
CA GLY A 38 -2.41 -12.92 -3.11
C GLY A 38 -2.96 -14.21 -2.53
N ARG A 39 -3.18 -14.29 -1.21
CA ARG A 39 -3.76 -15.49 -0.59
C ARG A 39 -5.11 -15.87 -1.20
N ALA A 40 -5.90 -14.90 -1.64
CA ALA A 40 -7.18 -15.15 -2.30
C ALA A 40 -7.06 -15.88 -3.63
N THR A 41 -5.90 -15.88 -4.29
CA THR A 41 -5.70 -16.59 -5.57
C THR A 41 -5.46 -18.09 -5.40
N ILE A 42 -5.03 -18.54 -4.22
CA ILE A 42 -4.65 -19.93 -3.93
C ILE A 42 -5.70 -20.97 -4.36
N PRO A 43 -7.02 -20.80 -4.12
CA PRO A 43 -8.01 -21.81 -4.51
C PRO A 43 -8.28 -21.88 -6.01
N GLY A 44 -7.83 -20.93 -6.82
CA GLY A 44 -8.14 -20.87 -8.25
C GLY A 44 -7.37 -21.90 -9.07
N LEU A 45 -8.08 -22.63 -9.93
CA LEU A 45 -7.53 -23.74 -10.73
C LEU A 45 -7.03 -23.26 -12.10
N ALA A 46 -7.61 -22.18 -12.63
CA ALA A 46 -7.19 -21.56 -13.89
C ALA A 46 -6.71 -20.12 -13.71
N SER A 47 -5.87 -19.62 -14.63
CA SER A 47 -5.34 -18.25 -14.60
C SER A 47 -6.44 -17.20 -14.50
N GLN A 48 -7.51 -17.34 -15.29
CA GLN A 48 -8.65 -16.41 -15.26
C GLN A 48 -9.36 -16.39 -13.90
N GLU A 49 -9.54 -17.56 -13.28
CA GLU A 49 -10.18 -17.68 -11.96
C GLU A 49 -9.33 -17.02 -10.88
N ARG A 50 -8.01 -17.24 -10.88
CA ARG A 50 -7.07 -16.58 -9.95
C ARG A 50 -7.08 -15.06 -10.08
N GLN A 51 -7.14 -14.55 -11.31
CA GLN A 51 -7.29 -13.12 -11.56
C GLN A 51 -8.62 -12.57 -11.02
N GLN A 52 -9.72 -13.30 -11.22
CA GLN A 52 -11.03 -12.91 -10.70
C GLN A 52 -11.08 -12.92 -9.17
N LEU A 53 -10.49 -13.93 -8.53
CA LEU A 53 -10.38 -14.03 -7.08
C LEU A 53 -9.57 -12.88 -6.48
N ALA A 54 -8.40 -12.57 -7.08
CA ALA A 54 -7.58 -11.43 -6.66
C ALA A 54 -8.36 -10.12 -6.76
N ARG A 55 -8.97 -9.83 -7.92
CA ARG A 55 -9.74 -8.60 -8.15
C ARG A 55 -10.90 -8.47 -7.17
N SER A 56 -11.70 -9.54 -7.04
CA SER A 56 -12.84 -9.54 -6.13
C SER A 56 -12.41 -9.32 -4.67
N HIS A 57 -11.30 -9.93 -4.26
CA HIS A 57 -10.77 -9.74 -2.90
C HIS A 57 -10.25 -8.33 -2.68
N PHE A 58 -9.49 -7.79 -3.62
CA PHE A 58 -8.97 -6.41 -3.57
C PHE A 58 -10.11 -5.40 -3.50
N ASP A 59 -11.07 -5.47 -4.42
CA ASP A 59 -12.22 -4.56 -4.46
C ASP A 59 -13.07 -4.65 -3.18
N ALA A 60 -13.25 -5.85 -2.62
CA ALA A 60 -14.02 -6.05 -1.39
C ALA A 60 -13.30 -5.57 -0.12
N LYS A 61 -11.98 -5.39 -0.15
CA LYS A 61 -11.16 -5.08 1.03
C LYS A 61 -10.52 -3.71 1.01
N LEU A 62 -10.34 -3.09 -0.15
CA LEU A 62 -9.67 -1.80 -0.29
C LEU A 62 -10.31 -0.72 0.60
N ASP A 63 -11.64 -0.63 0.60
CA ASP A 63 -12.41 0.32 1.43
C ASP A 63 -12.31 0.04 2.94
N ALA A 64 -11.87 -1.15 3.34
CA ALA A 64 -11.67 -1.49 4.75
C ALA A 64 -10.39 -0.88 5.34
N TYR A 65 -9.52 -0.31 4.50
CA TYR A 65 -8.29 0.36 4.91
C TYR A 65 -8.48 1.89 4.90
N PRO A 66 -8.75 2.54 6.06
CA PRO A 66 -9.21 3.93 6.11
C PRO A 66 -8.19 4.99 5.66
N LEU A 67 -6.91 4.61 5.52
CA LEU A 67 -5.85 5.50 5.02
C LEU A 67 -5.56 5.30 3.52
N LEU A 68 -6.17 4.30 2.90
CA LEU A 68 -6.06 4.07 1.46
C LEU A 68 -7.25 4.72 0.77
N ASN A 69 -6.94 5.46 -0.29
CA ASN A 69 -7.94 5.96 -1.21
C ASN A 69 -8.04 4.98 -2.38
N PRO A 70 -9.23 4.40 -2.65
CA PRO A 70 -9.41 3.47 -3.75
C PRO A 70 -9.00 4.03 -5.12
N ALA A 71 -9.20 5.33 -5.34
CA ALA A 71 -8.87 5.99 -6.60
C ALA A 71 -7.36 6.06 -6.87
N ASP A 72 -6.54 5.90 -5.83
CA ASP A 72 -5.08 5.96 -5.93
C ASP A 72 -4.43 4.57 -6.06
N ALA A 73 -5.22 3.49 -5.98
CA ALA A 73 -4.73 2.12 -5.98
C ALA A 73 -4.99 1.42 -7.34
N GLU A 74 -3.95 0.85 -7.93
CA GLU A 74 -4.03 0.03 -9.13
C GLU A 74 -3.58 -1.40 -8.83
N LEU A 75 -4.43 -2.38 -9.16
CA LEU A 75 -4.12 -3.81 -9.06
C LEU A 75 -3.75 -4.37 -10.44
N ARG A 76 -2.60 -5.06 -10.50
CA ARG A 76 -2.22 -5.90 -11.65
C ARG A 76 -1.99 -7.33 -11.19
N ILE A 77 -2.47 -8.27 -11.99
CA ILE A 77 -2.24 -9.70 -11.78
C ILE A 77 -1.65 -10.27 -13.05
N ASN A 78 -0.53 -10.99 -12.91
CA ASN A 78 0.07 -11.76 -13.98
C ASN A 78 0.14 -13.22 -13.52
N ASP A 79 -0.30 -14.14 -14.36
CA ASP A 79 -0.24 -15.57 -14.04
C ASP A 79 0.24 -16.35 -15.26
N ASP A 80 1.35 -17.07 -15.10
CA ASP A 80 2.01 -17.83 -16.16
C ASP A 80 1.68 -19.33 -16.12
N GLY A 81 0.70 -19.72 -15.30
CA GLY A 81 0.33 -21.11 -15.05
C GLY A 81 1.15 -21.79 -13.94
N GLN A 82 2.37 -21.35 -13.64
CA GLN A 82 3.17 -21.85 -12.51
C GLN A 82 3.16 -20.92 -11.30
N PHE A 83 3.12 -19.62 -11.55
CA PHE A 83 3.11 -18.58 -10.55
C PHE A 83 2.01 -17.56 -10.85
N THR A 84 1.35 -17.09 -9.80
CA THR A 84 0.55 -15.88 -9.81
C THR A 84 1.33 -14.76 -9.13
N GLU A 85 1.59 -13.70 -9.87
CA GLU A 85 2.08 -12.43 -9.38
C GLU A 85 0.93 -11.46 -9.17
N VAL A 86 0.85 -10.89 -7.97
CA VAL A 86 -0.04 -9.80 -7.61
C VAL A 86 0.81 -8.56 -7.37
N LEU A 87 0.44 -7.45 -7.99
CA LEU A 87 1.12 -6.16 -7.89
C LEU A 87 0.09 -5.10 -7.53
N ILE A 88 0.38 -4.32 -6.49
CA ILE A 88 -0.38 -3.11 -6.13
C ILE A 88 0.55 -1.92 -6.33
N THR A 89 0.11 -0.96 -7.15
CA THR A 89 0.72 0.36 -7.29
C THR A 89 -0.20 1.38 -6.61
N TYR A 90 0.35 2.21 -5.74
CA TYR A 90 -0.42 3.19 -4.98
C TYR A 90 0.17 4.60 -5.13
N SER A 91 -0.63 5.53 -5.67
CA SER A 91 -0.27 6.95 -5.73
C SER A 91 -0.42 7.60 -4.37
N VAL A 92 0.50 8.49 -4.02
CA VAL A 92 0.46 9.24 -2.74
C VAL A 92 0.30 10.74 -2.95
N GLU A 93 0.02 11.17 -4.17
CA GLU A 93 -0.17 12.59 -4.52
C GLU A 93 -1.30 13.24 -3.72
N SER A 94 -2.37 12.50 -3.44
CA SER A 94 -3.50 12.98 -2.64
C SER A 94 -3.38 12.69 -1.14
N HIS A 95 -2.31 11.99 -0.72
CA HIS A 95 -2.22 11.43 0.62
C HIS A 95 -1.91 12.50 1.68
N PRO A 96 -2.60 12.56 2.82
CA PRO A 96 -2.50 13.66 3.78
C PRO A 96 -1.09 13.95 4.31
N ALA A 97 -0.22 12.94 4.40
CA ALA A 97 1.17 13.14 4.83
C ALA A 97 1.98 14.04 3.89
N TYR A 98 1.62 14.10 2.61
CA TYR A 98 2.36 14.84 1.57
C TYR A 98 2.07 16.35 1.58
N VAL A 99 1.18 16.83 2.45
CA VAL A 99 1.08 18.28 2.76
C VAL A 99 2.38 18.85 3.33
N PHE A 100 3.25 18.00 3.90
CA PHE A 100 4.56 18.37 4.44
C PHE A 100 5.71 18.12 3.44
N GLU A 101 5.41 17.79 2.19
CA GLU A 101 6.42 17.63 1.14
C GLU A 101 7.22 18.92 0.96
N GLY A 102 8.54 18.80 0.89
CA GLY A 102 9.47 19.94 0.85
C GLY A 102 9.93 20.46 2.23
N LEU A 103 9.17 20.20 3.29
CA LEU A 103 9.63 20.41 4.67
C LEU A 103 10.25 19.14 5.26
N LEU A 104 9.66 17.98 4.96
CA LEU A 104 10.10 16.68 5.43
C LEU A 104 10.56 15.81 4.25
N PRO A 105 11.59 14.95 4.44
CA PRO A 105 12.06 14.03 3.41
C PRO A 105 11.13 12.80 3.30
N LEU A 106 9.97 12.97 2.67
CA LEU A 106 9.00 11.90 2.49
C LEU A 106 9.43 10.91 1.38
N PRO A 107 8.98 9.64 1.43
CA PRO A 107 9.28 8.66 0.38
C PRO A 107 8.69 9.07 -0.98
N ALA A 108 9.32 8.65 -2.07
CA ALA A 108 8.82 8.95 -3.41
C ALA A 108 7.52 8.17 -3.74
N SER A 109 6.67 8.79 -4.56
CA SER A 109 5.52 8.16 -5.22
C SER A 109 5.96 7.45 -6.52
N PRO A 110 5.29 6.36 -6.96
CA PRO A 110 4.26 5.61 -6.25
C PRO A 110 4.86 4.54 -5.33
N TYR A 111 4.06 4.06 -4.37
CA TYR A 111 4.42 2.87 -3.59
C TYR A 111 4.09 1.62 -4.40
N ILE A 112 5.01 0.65 -4.43
CA ILE A 112 4.87 -0.57 -5.22
C ILE A 112 5.04 -1.77 -4.31
N TYR A 113 4.01 -2.62 -4.27
CA TYR A 113 4.00 -3.88 -3.55
C TYR A 113 3.82 -5.02 -4.52
N ARG A 114 4.59 -6.10 -4.32
CA ARG A 114 4.56 -7.30 -5.15
C ARG A 114 4.50 -8.53 -4.27
N GLN A 115 3.64 -9.48 -4.63
CA GLN A 115 3.62 -10.81 -4.05
C GLN A 115 3.56 -11.84 -5.17
N VAL A 116 4.39 -12.86 -5.08
CA VAL A 116 4.41 -13.98 -6.03
C VAL A 116 4.06 -15.25 -5.27
N ILE A 117 3.11 -16.00 -5.81
CA ILE A 117 2.60 -17.24 -5.23
C ILE A 117 2.78 -18.34 -6.26
N ARG A 118 3.26 -19.50 -5.80
CA ARG A 118 3.31 -20.69 -6.64
C ARG A 118 1.93 -21.32 -6.72
N ASN A 119 1.48 -21.62 -7.92
CA ASN A 119 0.21 -22.30 -8.14
C ASN A 119 0.28 -23.73 -7.57
N GLY A 120 -0.86 -24.19 -7.04
CA GLY A 120 -1.02 -25.58 -6.61
C GLY A 120 -0.81 -26.55 -7.78
N GLY A 121 -0.14 -27.66 -7.52
CA GLY A 121 0.18 -28.67 -8.53
C GLY A 121 -1.04 -29.44 -9.03
N SER A 122 -0.99 -29.77 -10.33
CA SER A 122 -1.84 -30.74 -11.02
C SER A 122 -1.76 -32.14 -10.43
#